data_AF-A0A6H1RCR4-F1
#
_entry.id   AF-A0A6H1RCR4-F1
#
_cell.length_a   1.000
_cell.length_b   1.000
_cell.length_c   1.000
_cell.angle_alpha   90.00
_cell.angle_beta   90.00
_cell.angle_gamma   90.00
#
_symmetry.space_group_name_H-M   'P 1'
#
loop_
_entity.id
_entity.type
_entity.pdbx_description
1 polymer ?
#
loop_
_entity_poly.entity_id
_entity_poly.type
_entity_poly.pdbx_seq_one_letter_code
_entity_poly.pdbx_strand_id
1 'polypeptide(L)' 'MTNTAHFKAVGDETSPVVIIRDDRGGAVTELQLPGAASEPEQADSALRSAGWSRSSEWTMADDGWVAPVVRLEQRQ' A
#
# COMPACT_ATOMS: atom_id res chain seq x y z
N MET A 1 -1.28 3.78 -16.94
CA MET A 1 -2.25 3.35 -15.91
C MET A 1 -1.51 3.36 -14.59
N THR A 2 -2.00 4.13 -13.62
CA THR A 2 -1.31 4.35 -12.33
C THR A 2 -2.06 3.59 -11.26
N ASN A 3 -1.41 2.61 -10.65
CA ASN A 3 -1.95 1.90 -9.50
C ASN A 3 -1.81 2.78 -8.25
N THR A 4 -2.67 2.57 -7.26
CA THR A 4 -2.63 3.32 -6.00
C THR A 4 -2.61 2.34 -4.84
N ALA A 5 -1.64 2.47 -3.95
CA ALA A 5 -1.63 1.79 -2.67
C ALA A 5 -2.43 2.60 -1.66
N HIS A 6 -3.30 1.92 -0.94
CA HIS A 6 -4.07 2.47 0.17
C HIS A 6 -3.67 1.73 1.44
N PHE A 7 -2.88 2.39 2.29
CA PHE A 7 -2.51 1.91 3.60
C PHE A 7 -3.56 2.33 4.62
N LYS A 8 -4.18 1.35 5.28
CA LYS A 8 -5.11 1.55 6.38
C LYS A 8 -4.43 1.11 7.67
N ALA A 9 -3.97 2.05 8.48
CA ALA A 9 -3.61 1.75 9.85
C ALA A 9 -4.92 1.52 10.60
N VAL A 10 -5.24 0.26 10.86
CA VAL A 10 -6.42 -0.06 11.67
C VAL A 10 -6.06 0.13 13.14
N GLY A 11 -7.01 0.62 13.94
CA GLY A 11 -6.85 0.74 15.40
C GLY A 11 -6.75 -0.63 16.09
N ASP A 12 -6.67 -0.61 17.43
CA ASP A 12 -6.28 -1.69 18.37
C ASP A 12 -6.76 -3.14 18.10
N GLU A 13 -7.76 -3.39 17.26
CA GLU A 13 -8.38 -4.71 17.08
C GLU A 13 -8.14 -5.36 15.69
N THR A 14 -7.51 -4.68 14.73
CA THR A 14 -7.28 -5.27 13.39
C THR A 14 -5.86 -5.01 12.90
N SER A 15 -5.27 -5.99 12.19
CA SER A 15 -3.96 -5.78 11.60
C SER A 15 -4.03 -4.71 10.50
N PRO A 16 -3.05 -3.80 10.42
CA PRO A 16 -2.93 -2.84 9.32
C PRO A 16 -2.88 -3.56 7.97
N VAL A 17 -3.45 -2.93 6.94
CA VAL A 17 -3.48 -3.51 5.58
C VAL A 17 -3.11 -2.47 4.53
N VAL A 18 -2.54 -2.94 3.42
CA VAL A 18 -2.28 -2.14 2.22
C VAL A 18 -3.01 -2.76 1.05
N ILE A 19 -3.93 -2.01 0.46
CA ILE A 19 -4.71 -2.44 -0.70
C ILE A 19 -4.19 -1.71 -1.93
N ILE A 20 -3.70 -2.44 -2.91
CA ILE A 20 -3.31 -1.89 -4.20
C ILE A 20 -4.52 -1.95 -5.12
N ARG A 21 -4.89 -0.79 -5.68
CA ARG A 21 -5.96 -0.65 -6.64
C ARG A 21 -5.42 -0.26 -8.01
N ASP A 22 -6.10 -0.70 -9.07
CA ASP A 22 -5.87 -0.23 -10.43
C ASP A 22 -6.51 1.16 -10.67
N ASP A 23 -6.33 1.71 -11.87
CA ASP A 23 -6.89 3.00 -12.26
C ASP A 23 -8.43 3.03 -12.35
N ARG A 24 -9.08 1.85 -12.33
CA ARG A 24 -10.53 1.68 -12.31
C ARG A 24 -11.08 1.47 -10.90
N GLY A 25 -10.21 1.48 -9.88
CA GLY A 25 -10.56 1.25 -8.48
C GLY A 25 -10.68 -0.23 -8.09
N GLY A 26 -10.38 -1.15 -9.00
CA GLY A 26 -10.37 -2.59 -8.74
C GLY A 26 -9.20 -2.98 -7.85
N ALA A 27 -9.44 -3.81 -6.83
CA ALA A 27 -8.37 -4.34 -5.99
C ALA A 27 -7.51 -5.34 -6.80
N VAL A 28 -6.21 -5.05 -6.88
CA VAL A 28 -5.21 -5.87 -7.56
C VAL A 28 -4.53 -6.80 -6.55
N THR A 29 -4.24 -6.30 -5.36
CA THR A 29 -3.51 -7.02 -4.31
C THR A 29 -3.86 -6.43 -2.96
N GLU A 30 -3.94 -7.29 -1.94
CA GLU A 30 -4.10 -6.90 -0.54
C GLU A 30 -2.93 -7.49 0.25
N LEU A 31 -2.25 -6.65 1.02
CA LEU A 31 -1.09 -7.01 1.83
C LEU A 31 -1.41 -6.74 3.29
N GLN A 32 -1.40 -7.79 4.11
CA GLN A 32 -1.52 -7.63 5.55
C GLN A 32 -0.15 -7.25 6.14
N LEU A 33 -0.13 -6.18 6.92
CA LEU A 33 1.04 -5.72 7.64
C LEU A 33 1.06 -6.33 9.06
N PRO A 34 2.24 -6.49 9.67
CA PRO A 34 2.35 -6.89 11.06
C PRO A 34 1.61 -5.90 11.97
N GLY A 35 0.99 -6.41 13.03
CA GLY A 35 0.02 -5.72 13.92
C GLY A 35 0.47 -4.44 14.63
N ALA A 36 1.66 -3.92 14.34
CA ALA A 36 2.18 -2.66 14.89
C ALA A 36 2.44 -1.59 13.82
N ALA A 37 2.17 -1.86 12.54
CA ALA A 37 2.42 -0.90 11.47
C ALA A 37 1.43 0.26 11.53
N SER A 38 1.93 1.40 12.00
CA SER A 38 1.19 2.64 12.19
C SER A 38 1.66 3.76 11.25
N GLU A 39 2.85 3.60 10.67
CA GLU A 39 3.43 4.59 9.76
C GLU A 39 3.44 4.06 8.32
N PRO A 40 3.16 4.91 7.32
CA PRO A 40 3.11 4.51 5.92
C PRO A 40 4.47 4.03 5.39
N GLU A 41 5.60 4.43 6.00
CA GLU A 41 6.94 3.94 5.64
C GLU A 41 7.11 2.45 5.94
N GLN A 42 6.36 1.91 6.90
CA GLN A 42 6.35 0.47 7.20
C GLN A 42 5.65 -0.33 6.09
N ALA A 43 4.70 0.30 5.38
CA ALA A 43 4.05 -0.28 4.21
C ALA A 43 5.00 -0.41 3.01
N ASP A 44 6.02 0.45 2.89
CA ASP A 44 6.96 0.43 1.77
C ASP A 44 7.73 -0.90 1.66
N SER A 45 8.04 -1.53 2.80
CA SER A 45 8.70 -2.84 2.82
C SER A 45 7.80 -3.95 2.25
N ALA A 46 6.53 -3.95 2.65
CA ALA A 46 5.55 -4.91 2.15
C ALA A 46 5.25 -4.68 0.66
N LEU A 47 5.11 -3.43 0.22
CA LEU A 47 4.98 -3.08 -1.20
C LEU A 47 6.16 -3.63 -1.99
N ARG A 48 7.40 -3.39 -1.55
CA ARG A 48 8.60 -3.87 -2.23
C ARG A 48 8.66 -5.39 -2.29
N SER A 49 8.34 -6.07 -1.18
CA SER A 49 8.27 -7.54 -1.14
C SER A 49 7.21 -8.10 -2.09
N ALA A 50 6.13 -7.37 -2.32
CA ALA A 50 5.07 -7.72 -3.26
C ALA A 50 5.36 -7.29 -4.72
N GLY A 51 6.53 -6.71 -5.00
CA GLY A 51 6.92 -6.26 -6.33
C GLY A 51 6.31 -4.91 -6.73
N TRP A 52 6.05 -4.03 -5.76
CA TRP A 52 5.53 -2.69 -5.97
C TRP A 52 6.46 -1.64 -5.36
N SER A 53 6.45 -0.45 -5.93
CA SER A 53 7.17 0.70 -5.38
C SER A 53 6.33 1.95 -5.52
N ARG A 54 6.28 2.76 -4.47
CA ARG A 54 5.64 4.08 -4.53
C ARG A 54 6.38 4.98 -5.52
N SER A 55 5.61 5.65 -6.38
CA SER A 55 6.15 6.64 -7.32
C SER A 55 6.03 8.08 -6.79
N SER A 56 5.38 8.27 -5.65
CA SER A 56 5.20 9.57 -5.00
C SER A 56 5.12 9.41 -3.48
N GLU A 57 5.06 10.53 -2.77
CA GLU A 57 4.90 10.52 -1.31
C GLU A 57 3.51 10.07 -0.89
N TRP A 58 3.43 9.55 0.34
CA TRP A 58 2.16 9.21 0.97
C TRP A 58 1.37 10.48 1.26
N THR A 59 0.10 10.46 0.88
CA THR A 59 -0.87 11.51 1.16
C THR A 59 -1.85 10.98 2.19
N MET A 60 -2.11 11.75 3.25
CA MET A 60 -3.10 11.39 4.26
C MET A 60 -4.51 11.39 3.64
N ALA A 61 -5.29 10.37 3.97
CA ALA A 61 -6.68 10.16 3.56
C ALA A 61 -7.56 9.94 4.80
N ASP A 62 -8.88 9.87 4.60
CA ASP A 62 -9.86 9.76 5.70
C ASP A 62 -9.67 8.50 6.56
N ASP A 63 -9.20 7.39 5.97
CA ASP A 63 -9.02 6.09 6.61
C ASP A 63 -7.57 5.58 6.60
N GLY A 64 -6.60 6.48 6.40
CA GLY A 64 -5.17 6.17 6.44
C GLY A 64 -4.34 7.01 5.48
N TRP A 65 -3.60 6.35 4.58
CA TRP A 65 -2.72 7.00 3.61
C TRP A 65 -2.83 6.37 2.24
N VAL A 66 -2.66 7.19 1.21
CA VAL A 66 -2.66 6.76 -0.18
C VAL A 66 -1.39 7.23 -0.89
N ALA A 67 -0.85 6.38 -1.76
CA ALA A 67 0.28 6.73 -2.61
C ALA A 67 0.14 6.06 -3.98
N PRO A 68 0.40 6.79 -5.08
CA PRO A 68 0.63 6.20 -6.38
C PRO A 68 1.77 5.16 -6.33
N VAL A 69 1.56 4.00 -6.93
CA VAL A 69 2.54 2.91 -7.02
C VAL A 69 2.70 2.42 -8.45
N VAL A 70 3.90 1.90 -8.72
CA VAL A 70 4.27 1.24 -9.97
C VAL A 70 4.74 -0.18 -9.67
N ARG A 71 4.50 -1.08 -10.60
CA ARG A 71 5.00 -2.45 -10.50
C ARG A 71 6.51 -2.43 -10.72
N LEU A 72 7.25 -3.01 -9.80
CA LEU A 72 8.66 -3.32 -10.01
C LEU A 72 8.69 -4.44 -11.06
N GLU A 73 9.00 -4.10 -12.30
CA GLU A 73 9.18 -5.10 -13.35
C GLU A 73 10.27 -6.07 -12.87
N GLN A 74 9.94 -7.35 -12.76
CA GLN A 74 10.94 -8.37 -12.47
C GLN A 74 11.90 -8.37 -13.66
N ARG A 75 13.07 -7.75 -13.49
CA ARG A 75 14.21 -7.93 -14.39
C ARG A 75 14.48 -9.44 -14.41
N GLN A 76 14.03 -10.10 -15.49
CA GLN A 76 14.45 -11.45 -15.83
C GLN A 76 15.92 -11.45 -16.23
#